data_AF-A0A5E4CDL7-F1
#
_entry.id   AF-A0A5E4CDL7-F1
#
_cell.length_a   1.000
_cell.length_b   1.000
_cell.length_c   1.000
_cell.angle_alpha   90.00
_cell.angle_beta   90.00
_cell.angle_gamma   90.00
#
_symmetry.space_group_name_H-M   'P 1'
#
loop_
_entity.id
_entity.type
_entity.pdbx_description
1 polymer ?
#
loop_
_entity_poly.entity_id
_entity_poly.type
_entity_poly.pdbx_seq_one_letter_code
_entity_poly.pdbx_strand_id
1 'polypeptide(L)'
;RGISSLSREIFALAGPTVLATDSAVYRTMEYMTESTDRSPGHILCCECGVPISPNPANICVACLRSKVDISQGIPKQVSISFCKQCQ
;
A
#
# COMPACT_ATOMS: atom_id res chain seq x y z
N ARG A 1 27.27 29.43 -49.81
CA ARG A 1 27.11 30.90 -49.90
C ARG A 1 26.00 31.28 -48.96
N GLY A 2 26.24 32.26 -48.08
CA GLY A 2 25.16 32.94 -47.36
C GLY A 2 25.02 32.57 -45.88
N ILE A 3 26.06 32.92 -45.11
CA ILE A 3 25.84 33.50 -43.79
C ILE A 3 25.12 34.84 -43.97
N SER A 4 23.91 35.00 -43.46
CA SER A 4 23.33 36.32 -43.26
C SER A 4 22.14 36.29 -42.31
N SER A 5 22.21 37.19 -41.33
CA SER A 5 21.12 37.66 -40.48
C SER A 5 20.81 36.88 -39.22
N LEU A 6 21.86 36.75 -38.40
CA LEU A 6 21.77 37.09 -36.98
C LEU A 6 21.28 38.55 -36.84
N SER A 7 19.97 38.79 -36.76
CA SER A 7 19.42 40.11 -36.41
C SER A 7 17.89 40.10 -36.34
N ARG A 8 17.34 39.46 -35.30
CA ARG A 8 15.98 39.74 -34.81
C ARG A 8 15.71 39.13 -33.44
N GLU A 9 16.68 39.25 -32.55
CA GLU A 9 16.32 39.48 -31.15
C GLU A 9 15.74 40.91 -31.07
N ILE A 10 14.85 41.12 -30.11
CA ILE A 10 14.24 42.41 -29.70
C ILE A 10 12.85 42.65 -30.30
N PHE A 11 11.87 42.59 -29.38
CA PHE A 11 10.53 43.22 -29.41
C PHE A 11 9.31 42.37 -29.84
N ALA A 12 8.78 41.59 -28.88
CA ALA A 12 7.33 41.38 -28.62
C ALA A 12 7.13 40.25 -27.58
N LEU A 13 7.74 40.33 -26.39
CA LEU A 13 7.04 40.71 -25.15
C LEU A 13 5.54 41.06 -25.30
N ALA A 14 4.69 40.03 -25.26
CA ALA A 14 3.40 40.02 -24.52
C ALA A 14 2.62 38.72 -24.82
N GLY A 15 3.25 37.57 -24.57
CA GLY A 15 2.51 36.34 -24.29
C GLY A 15 2.38 36.21 -22.77
N PRO A 16 1.22 35.82 -22.20
CA PRO A 16 1.11 35.62 -20.77
C PRO A 16 2.15 34.60 -20.38
N THR A 17 2.95 34.97 -19.40
CA THR A 17 3.92 34.15 -18.70
C THR A 17 3.26 32.84 -18.25
N VAL A 18 3.23 31.84 -19.13
CA VAL A 18 3.19 30.41 -18.78
C VAL A 18 4.62 30.00 -18.41
N LEU A 19 5.21 30.77 -17.50
CA LEU A 19 6.29 30.36 -16.61
C LEU A 19 5.71 30.42 -15.21
N ALA A 20 4.56 29.78 -15.02
CA ALA A 20 4.08 29.35 -13.72
C ALA A 20 4.79 28.03 -13.34
N THR A 21 6.12 28.04 -13.41
CA THR A 21 6.96 27.03 -12.77
C THR A 21 7.82 27.73 -11.73
N ASP A 22 7.14 28.39 -10.80
CA ASP A 22 7.70 28.80 -9.51
C ASP A 22 7.88 27.55 -8.62
N SER A 23 8.69 26.62 -9.10
CA SER A 23 9.07 25.38 -8.39
C SER A 23 10.58 25.12 -8.46
N ALA A 24 11.36 26.02 -9.07
CA ALA A 24 12.82 25.93 -9.04
C ALA A 24 13.45 26.42 -7.72
N VAL A 25 12.65 26.99 -6.80
CA VAL A 25 13.14 27.50 -5.50
C VAL A 25 12.68 26.63 -4.31
N TYR A 26 11.66 25.78 -4.47
CA TYR A 26 11.27 24.86 -3.39
C TYR A 26 11.96 23.50 -3.55
N ARG A 27 13.09 23.39 -2.82
CA ARG A 27 13.55 22.18 -2.14
C ARG A 27 14.47 21.25 -2.95
N THR A 28 15.76 21.55 -2.82
CA THR A 28 16.80 20.56 -2.49
C THR A 28 16.23 19.30 -1.81
N MET A 29 16.51 18.13 -2.38
CA MET A 29 15.96 16.78 -2.13
C MET A 29 14.88 16.30 -3.11
N GLU A 30 15.19 16.27 -4.39
CA GLU A 30 14.55 15.33 -5.33
C GLU A 30 15.05 13.91 -5.01
N TYR A 31 14.46 13.27 -4.00
CA TYR A 31 14.48 11.81 -3.90
C TYR A 31 13.62 11.30 -5.05
N MET A 32 14.22 10.60 -6.01
CA MET A 32 13.52 9.94 -7.10
C MET A 32 12.39 9.10 -6.50
N THR A 33 11.14 9.55 -6.59
CA THR A 33 9.99 8.70 -6.28
C THR A 33 9.74 7.82 -7.49
N GLU A 34 10.63 6.86 -7.67
CA GLU A 34 10.46 5.76 -8.58
C GLU A 34 9.32 4.90 -8.01
N SER A 35 8.14 5.01 -8.61
CA SER A 35 6.98 4.18 -8.30
C SER A 35 7.28 2.75 -8.76
N THR A 36 8.11 2.03 -7.99
CA THR A 36 8.23 0.58 -8.15
C THR A 36 6.89 0.02 -7.70
N ASP A 37 6.06 -0.42 -8.65
CA ASP A 37 4.95 -1.33 -8.38
C ASP A 37 5.56 -2.66 -7.91
N ARG A 38 6.01 -2.69 -6.65
CA ARG A 38 6.46 -3.91 -6.00
C ARG A 38 5.19 -4.68 -5.72
N SER A 39 4.82 -5.57 -6.65
CA SER A 39 3.87 -6.63 -6.33
C SER A 39 4.30 -7.25 -4.99
N PRO A 40 3.38 -7.36 -4.00
CA PRO A 40 3.74 -7.92 -2.70
C PRO A 40 4.27 -9.33 -2.93
N GLY A 41 5.56 -9.53 -2.66
CA GLY A 41 6.20 -10.83 -2.85
C GLY A 41 5.48 -11.90 -2.03
N HIS A 42 5.32 -13.10 -2.59
CA HIS A 42 4.73 -14.23 -1.89
C HIS A 42 5.78 -14.98 -1.07
N ILE A 43 5.39 -15.45 0.11
CA ILE A 43 6.21 -16.33 0.96
C ILE A 43 5.53 -17.70 1.07
N LEU A 44 6.26 -18.73 1.46
CA LEU A 44 5.67 -20.05 1.74
C LEU A 44 5.22 -20.12 3.20
N CYS A 45 4.05 -20.72 3.45
CA CYS A 45 3.58 -21.04 4.79
C CYS A 45 4.57 -21.97 5.50
N CYS A 46 5.00 -21.63 6.72
CA CYS A 46 6.00 -22.39 7.47
C CYS A 46 5.57 -23.82 7.86
N GLU A 47 4.28 -24.17 7.76
CA GLU A 47 3.78 -25.49 8.13
C GLU A 47 3.45 -26.38 6.93
N CYS A 48 2.77 -25.83 5.92
CA CYS A 48 2.27 -26.61 4.78
C CYS A 48 2.87 -26.22 3.42
N GLY A 49 3.70 -25.18 3.35
CA GLY A 49 4.39 -24.78 2.12
C GLY A 49 3.52 -24.10 1.06
N VAL A 50 2.24 -23.80 1.34
CA VAL A 50 1.38 -23.06 0.39
C VAL A 50 1.88 -21.61 0.22
N PRO A 51 1.90 -21.04 -1.00
CA PRO A 51 2.23 -19.64 -1.20
C PRO A 51 1.16 -18.73 -0.59
N ILE A 52 1.60 -17.78 0.24
CA ILE A 52 0.76 -16.80 0.95
C ILE A 52 1.35 -15.39 0.81
N SER A 53 0.51 -14.38 1.05
CA SER A 53 1.01 -13.02 1.30
C SER A 53 1.73 -12.96 2.65
N PRO A 54 2.87 -12.25 2.77
CA PRO A 54 3.65 -12.17 3.99
C PRO A 54 2.81 -11.63 5.14
N ASN A 55 2.85 -12.33 6.28
CA ASN A 55 2.20 -11.91 7.52
C ASN A 55 3.15 -12.19 8.70
N PRO A 56 2.99 -11.53 9.86
CA PRO A 56 3.90 -11.69 10.99
C PRO A 56 4.03 -13.12 11.54
N ALA A 57 3.05 -13.97 11.26
CA ALA A 57 3.04 -15.37 11.68
C ALA A 57 3.67 -16.31 10.64
N ASN A 58 3.93 -15.85 9.41
CA ASN A 58 4.32 -16.66 8.25
C ASN A 58 3.50 -17.96 8.07
N ILE A 59 2.23 -17.95 8.49
CA ILE A 59 1.33 -19.11 8.51
C ILE A 59 0.07 -18.80 7.72
N CYS A 60 -0.43 -19.78 6.96
CA CYS A 60 -1.68 -19.64 6.21
C CYS A 60 -2.91 -19.76 7.12
N VAL A 61 -4.05 -19.22 6.68
CA VAL A 61 -5.28 -19.20 7.49
C VAL A 61 -5.77 -20.61 7.85
N ALA A 62 -5.54 -21.62 7.00
CA ALA A 62 -5.92 -23.00 7.28
C ALA A 62 -5.11 -23.59 8.45
N CYS A 63 -3.78 -23.49 8.40
CA CYS A 63 -2.88 -23.94 9.46
C CYS A 63 -3.11 -23.16 10.77
N LEU A 64 -3.39 -21.86 10.69
CA LEU A 64 -3.69 -21.04 11.87
C LEU A 64 -4.94 -21.55 12.60
N ARG A 65 -6.01 -21.89 11.86
CA ARG A 65 -7.26 -22.43 12.44
C ARG A 65 -7.10 -23.82 13.05
N SER A 66 -6.19 -24.64 12.54
CA SER A 66 -5.92 -25.96 13.14
C SER A 66 -5.08 -25.89 14.40
N LYS A 67 -4.26 -24.84 14.55
CA LYS A 67 -3.30 -24.73 15.66
C LYS A 67 -3.80 -23.85 16.80
N VAL A 68 -4.60 -22.83 16.50
CA VAL A 68 -5.12 -21.88 17.49
C VAL A 68 -6.59 -22.18 17.75
N ASP A 69 -6.86 -22.87 18.85
CA ASP A 69 -8.22 -23.10 19.33
C ASP A 69 -8.63 -21.97 20.30
N ILE A 70 -9.42 -21.02 19.79
CA ILE A 70 -9.99 -19.93 20.58
C ILE A 70 -11.08 -20.39 21.57
N SER A 71 -11.54 -21.64 21.45
CA SER A 71 -12.56 -22.23 22.34
C SER A 71 -11.97 -22.94 23.55
N GLN A 72 -10.63 -22.97 23.68
CA GLN A 72 -10.00 -23.47 24.90
C GLN A 72 -10.52 -22.72 26.13
N GLY A 73 -11.08 -23.48 27.08
CA GLY A 73 -11.65 -22.93 28.30
C GLY A 73 -13.10 -22.47 28.20
N ILE A 74 -13.72 -22.50 27.01
CA ILE A 74 -15.15 -22.21 26.86
C ILE A 74 -15.93 -23.52 27.06
N PRO A 75 -16.81 -23.62 28.08
CA PRO A 75 -17.61 -24.81 28.29
C PRO A 75 -18.58 -25.01 27.11
N LYS A 76 -18.52 -26.18 26.46
CA LYS A 76 -19.37 -26.53 25.30
C LYS A 76 -20.81 -26.87 25.68
N GLN A 77 -21.10 -26.99 26.97
CA GLN A 77 -22.41 -27.34 27.51
C GLN A 77 -22.68 -26.50 28.76
N VAL A 78 -23.91 -25.98 28.86
CA VAL A 78 -24.42 -25.30 30.05
C VAL A 78 -25.78 -25.87 30.38
N SER A 79 -26.03 -26.13 31.67
CA SER A 79 -27.35 -26.55 32.15
C SER A 79 -28.21 -25.31 32.37
N ILE A 80 -29.32 -25.21 31.65
CA ILE A 80 -30.30 -24.14 31.84
C ILE A 80 -31.44 -24.70 32.67
N SER A 81 -31.59 -24.21 33.90
CA SER A 81 -32.70 -24.56 34.78
C SER A 81 -33.80 -23.52 34.66
N PHE A 82 -35.03 -23.95 34.39
CA PHE A 82 -36.20 -23.06 34.33
C PHE A 82 -37.33 -23.57 35.22
N CYS A 83 -38.12 -22.63 35.76
CA CYS A 83 -39.30 -22.92 36.57
C CYS A 83 -40.50 -23.20 35.65
N LYS A 84 -41.18 -24.33 35.83
CA LYS A 84 -42.35 -24.69 35.02
C LYS A 84 -43.59 -23.81 35.25
N GLN A 85 -43.60 -23.03 36.34
CA GLN A 85 -44.75 -22.24 36.77
C GLN A 85 -44.75 -20.82 36.19
N CYS A 86 -43.60 -20.32 35.70
CA CYS A 86 -43.39 -18.90 35.41
C CYS A 86 -42.64 -18.66 34.09
N GLN A 87 -42.73 -19.56 33.11
CA GLN A 87 -42.07 -19.35 31.81
C GLN A 87 -42.60 -18.08 31.11
#